data_AF-A0A9D9UW54-F1
#
_entry.id   AF-A0A9D9UW54-F1
#
_cell.length_a   1.000
_cell.length_b   1.000
_cell.length_c   1.000
_cell.angle_alpha   90.00
_cell.angle_beta   90.00
_cell.angle_gamma   90.00
#
_symmetry.space_group_name_H-M   'P 1'
#
loop_
_entity.id
_entity.type
_entity.pdbx_description
1 polymer ?
#
loop_
_entity_poly.entity_id
_entity_poly.type
_entity_poly.pdbx_seq_one_letter_code
_entity_poly.pdbx_strand_id
1 'polypeptide(L)'
;MKGTRTLEELLERHKMPKRPRWDAERPLYYVQPTPPKDCGPWKMNRWFPTVNSICEPLLGHSVRDRATGKIDGVRYPPMAAKYRMYREALELVAVTGNRSELLTIAVYRRNVSLGNLELDKLLVALGDRFADTPWELIQVRMPHGTWVEAQCMLRANEARAVLIAAQ
;
A
#
# COMPACT_ATOMS: atom_id res chain seq x y z
N MET A 1 -19.95 -5.77 26.81
CA MET A 1 -19.58 -4.75 25.80
C MET A 1 -18.06 -4.69 25.74
N LYS A 2 -17.43 -5.18 24.66
CA LYS A 2 -15.97 -5.16 24.51
C LYS A 2 -15.58 -3.76 24.02
N GLY A 3 -14.88 -3.01 24.87
CA GLY A 3 -14.40 -1.66 24.57
C GLY A 3 -13.61 -1.63 23.27
N THR A 4 -13.94 -0.67 22.41
CA THR A 4 -13.12 -0.24 21.29
C THR A 4 -11.76 0.19 21.84
N ARG A 5 -10.76 -0.70 21.72
CA ARG A 5 -9.37 -0.37 22.05
C ARG A 5 -8.95 0.83 21.22
N THR A 6 -8.30 1.80 21.85
CA THR A 6 -7.83 2.98 21.15
C THR A 6 -6.70 2.60 20.19
N LEU A 7 -6.56 3.35 19.10
CA LEU A 7 -5.47 3.16 18.13
C LEU A 7 -4.10 3.15 18.84
N GLU A 8 -3.96 3.93 19.91
CA GLU A 8 -2.76 4.03 20.74
C GLU A 8 -2.41 2.72 21.46
N GLU A 9 -3.40 1.99 22.00
CA GLU A 9 -3.19 0.68 22.64
C GLU A 9 -2.77 -0.42 21.65
N LEU A 10 -3.22 -0.32 20.40
CA LEU A 10 -2.78 -1.22 19.32
C LEU A 10 -1.35 -0.90 18.87
N LEU A 11 -0.96 0.38 18.90
CA LEU A 11 0.37 0.87 18.51
C LEU A 11 1.46 0.62 19.56
N GLU A 12 1.13 0.57 20.85
CA GLU A 12 2.10 0.23 21.92
C GLU A 12 2.43 -1.26 21.96
N ARG A 13 1.46 -2.12 21.67
CA ARG A 13 1.64 -3.59 21.69
C ARG A 13 2.45 -4.10 20.51
N HIS A 14 2.24 -3.52 19.33
CA HIS A 14 3.08 -3.75 18.17
C HIS A 14 4.20 -2.73 18.19
N LYS A 15 5.38 -3.07 18.73
CA LYS A 15 6.62 -2.28 18.60
C LYS A 15 6.85 -1.91 17.13
N MET A 16 6.21 -0.85 16.65
CA MET A 16 6.13 -0.58 15.22
C MET A 16 7.52 -0.17 14.75
N PRO A 17 8.02 -0.79 13.66
CA PRO A 17 9.35 -0.48 13.19
C PRO A 17 9.39 1.00 12.78
N LYS A 18 10.46 1.69 13.19
CA LYS A 18 10.69 3.11 12.83
C LYS A 18 10.89 3.33 11.31
N ARG A 19 10.82 2.26 10.48
CA ARG A 19 11.11 2.20 9.04
C ARG A 19 10.24 1.14 8.34
N PRO A 20 9.97 1.26 7.03
CA PRO A 20 9.59 0.10 6.24
C PRO A 20 10.68 -0.97 6.33
N ARG A 21 10.30 -2.23 6.57
CA ARG A 21 11.21 -3.38 6.66
C ARG A 21 11.98 -3.60 5.36
N TRP A 22 11.40 -3.24 4.21
CA TRP A 22 12.08 -3.33 2.92
C TRP A 22 13.23 -2.32 2.74
N ASP A 23 13.29 -1.23 3.54
CA ASP A 23 14.25 -0.12 3.42
C ASP A 23 15.28 -0.07 4.56
N ALA A 24 15.53 -1.19 5.24
CA ALA A 24 16.38 -1.26 6.42
C ALA A 24 17.84 -0.80 6.19
N GLU A 25 18.31 -0.79 4.94
CA GLU A 25 19.72 -0.53 4.57
C GLU A 25 20.04 0.94 4.21
N ARG A 26 19.06 1.85 4.10
CA ARG A 26 19.32 3.26 3.75
C ARG A 26 19.38 4.19 4.97
N PRO A 27 20.23 5.22 4.99
CA PRO A 27 20.21 6.25 6.02
C PRO A 27 18.92 7.10 5.93
N LEU A 28 18.31 7.36 7.09
CA LEU A 28 17.05 8.10 7.27
C LEU A 28 17.28 9.60 7.01
N TYR A 29 17.10 10.05 5.76
CA TYR A 29 16.91 11.47 5.49
C TYR A 29 15.84 11.66 4.41
N TYR A 30 14.56 11.55 4.80
CA TYR A 30 13.57 12.45 4.21
C TYR A 30 13.62 13.72 5.06
N VAL A 31 14.52 14.63 4.69
CA VAL A 31 14.39 16.03 5.09
C VAL A 31 13.13 16.50 4.38
N GLN A 32 12.00 16.59 5.09
CA GLN A 32 10.94 17.49 4.65
C GLN A 32 11.59 18.85 4.36
N PRO A 33 11.22 19.55 3.27
CA PRO A 33 11.78 20.86 2.96
C PRO A 33 11.72 21.73 4.21
N THR A 34 12.87 22.32 4.57
CA THR A 34 13.07 23.21 5.72
C THR A 34 11.84 24.09 5.95
N PRO A 35 11.15 23.99 7.10
CA PRO A 35 10.04 24.88 7.37
C PRO A 35 10.53 26.28 7.72
N PRO A 36 9.65 27.29 7.62
CA PRO A 36 9.95 28.65 8.05
C PRO A 36 10.45 28.69 9.50
N LYS A 37 11.36 29.62 9.78
CA LYS A 37 12.11 29.73 11.05
C LYS A 37 11.26 29.98 12.31
N ASP A 38 9.95 30.15 12.18
CA ASP A 38 9.06 30.65 13.23
C ASP A 38 8.07 29.61 13.78
N CYS A 39 8.20 28.34 13.41
CA CYS A 39 7.41 27.26 13.99
C CYS A 39 8.13 26.72 15.24
N GLY A 40 7.46 26.74 16.40
CA GLY A 40 8.00 26.33 17.71
C GLY A 40 8.53 24.89 17.81
N PRO A 41 8.83 24.38 19.03
CA PRO A 41 9.52 23.10 19.20
C PRO A 41 8.75 21.96 18.52
N TRP A 42 9.41 21.30 17.55
CA TRP A 42 8.83 20.20 16.80
C TRP A 42 8.33 19.11 17.75
N LYS A 43 7.01 18.91 17.80
CA LYS A 43 6.50 17.57 18.11
C LYS A 43 6.99 16.69 16.97
N MET A 44 7.92 15.77 17.25
CA MET A 44 8.28 14.72 16.30
C MET A 44 7.01 13.95 15.97
N ASN A 45 6.35 14.30 14.86
CA ASN A 45 5.24 13.54 14.34
C ASN A 45 5.80 12.14 14.07
N ARG A 46 5.35 11.15 14.85
CA ARG A 46 5.69 9.75 14.62
C ARG A 46 5.32 9.46 13.17
N TRP A 47 6.32 9.14 12.34
CA TRP A 47 6.08 8.77 10.96
C TRP A 47 5.17 7.55 10.94
N PHE A 48 4.03 7.67 10.28
CA PHE A 48 3.08 6.57 10.11
C PHE A 48 3.26 6.01 8.69
N PRO A 49 3.64 4.74 8.52
CA PRO A 49 3.70 4.14 7.21
C PRO A 49 2.30 4.15 6.58
N THR A 50 2.21 4.69 5.36
CA THR A 50 1.05 4.56 4.47
C THR A 50 1.40 3.62 3.32
N VAL A 51 0.41 3.06 2.61
CA VAL A 51 0.70 2.27 1.40
C VAL A 51 1.49 3.10 0.40
N ASN A 52 1.14 4.38 0.23
CA ASN A 52 1.90 5.28 -0.66
C ASN A 52 3.38 5.37 -0.25
N SER A 53 3.67 5.56 1.04
CA SER A 53 5.07 5.65 1.50
C SER A 53 5.89 4.37 1.25
N ILE A 54 5.23 3.21 1.18
CA ILE A 54 5.86 1.91 0.91
C ILE A 54 5.96 1.63 -0.59
N CYS A 55 4.92 1.94 -1.34
CA CYS A 55 4.72 1.52 -2.73
C CYS A 55 5.07 2.59 -3.77
N GLU A 56 5.24 3.86 -3.39
CA GLU A 56 5.69 4.93 -4.30
C GLU A 56 6.95 4.54 -5.11
N PRO A 57 7.97 3.89 -4.52
CA PRO A 57 9.13 3.42 -5.28
C PRO A 57 8.82 2.45 -6.42
N LEU A 58 7.67 1.75 -6.39
CA LEU A 58 7.25 0.86 -7.48
C LEU A 58 7.02 1.61 -8.80
N LEU A 59 6.71 2.91 -8.73
CA LEU A 59 6.53 3.79 -9.89
C LEU A 59 7.86 4.23 -10.51
N GLY A 60 8.98 3.89 -9.88
CA GLY A 60 10.32 4.29 -10.31
C GLY A 60 10.69 5.69 -9.82
N HIS A 61 11.99 5.97 -9.83
CA HIS A 61 12.52 7.29 -9.49
C HIS A 61 13.34 7.84 -10.65
N SER A 62 13.18 9.12 -10.93
CA SER A 62 14.01 9.82 -11.92
C SER A 62 15.48 9.78 -11.49
N VAL A 63 16.34 9.31 -12.37
CA VAL A 63 17.79 9.39 -12.22
C VAL A 63 18.25 10.67 -12.88
N ARG A 64 18.94 11.52 -12.12
CA ARG A 64 19.60 12.70 -12.67
C ARG A 64 21.07 12.41 -12.86
N ASP A 65 21.59 12.77 -14.03
CA ASP A 65 23.02 12.84 -14.26
C ASP A 65 23.59 13.93 -13.34
N ARG A 66 24.59 13.56 -12.53
CA ARG A 66 25.23 14.47 -11.58
C ARG A 66 26.07 15.55 -12.26
N ALA A 67 26.60 15.27 -13.46
CA ALA A 67 27.45 16.20 -14.18
C ALA A 67 26.62 17.26 -14.93
N THR A 68 25.52 16.85 -15.55
CA THR A 68 24.70 17.75 -16.39
C THR A 68 23.43 18.26 -15.70
N GLY A 69 23.04 17.66 -14.57
CA GLY A 69 21.79 17.97 -13.86
C GLY A 69 20.52 17.52 -14.59
N LYS A 70 20.65 16.90 -15.77
CA LYS A 70 19.53 16.44 -16.60
C LYS A 70 18.98 15.10 -16.11
N ILE A 71 17.69 14.86 -16.35
CA ILE A 71 17.08 13.55 -16.08
C ILE A 71 17.55 12.59 -17.18
N ASP A 72 18.28 11.56 -16.78
CA ASP A 72 18.90 10.55 -17.65
C ASP A 72 18.01 9.31 -17.83
N GLY A 73 17.01 9.14 -16.97
CA GLY A 73 16.00 8.09 -17.11
C GLY A 73 15.18 7.88 -15.84
N VAL A 74 14.42 6.79 -15.82
CA VAL A 74 13.68 6.33 -14.63
C VAL A 74 14.23 4.97 -14.21
N ARG A 75 14.65 4.87 -12.95
CA ARG A 75 15.12 3.61 -12.36
C ARG A 75 14.01 2.97 -11.54
N TYR A 76 13.68 1.74 -11.92
CA TYR A 76 12.72 0.92 -11.19
C TYR A 76 13.44 -0.01 -10.20
N PRO A 77 12.81 -0.35 -9.06
CA PRO A 77 13.32 -1.38 -8.17
C PRO A 77 13.38 -2.75 -8.87
N PRO A 78 14.34 -3.62 -8.50
CA PRO A 78 14.37 -5.00 -8.99
C PRO A 78 13.14 -5.77 -8.51
N MET A 79 12.75 -6.82 -9.24
CA MET A 79 11.48 -7.51 -9.00
C MET A 79 11.32 -8.06 -7.57
N ALA A 80 12.41 -8.61 -7.00
CA ALA A 80 12.41 -9.08 -5.62
C ALA A 80 12.13 -7.95 -4.60
N ALA A 81 12.62 -6.73 -4.85
CA ALA A 81 12.29 -5.57 -4.02
C ALA A 81 10.82 -5.17 -4.19
N LYS A 82 10.31 -5.19 -5.43
CA LYS A 82 8.89 -4.89 -5.70
C LYS A 82 7.95 -5.83 -4.95
N TYR A 83 8.24 -7.13 -4.93
CA TYR A 83 7.45 -8.11 -4.18
C TYR A 83 7.50 -7.87 -2.67
N ARG A 84 8.67 -7.54 -2.11
CA ARG A 84 8.81 -7.21 -0.68
C ARG A 84 8.02 -5.96 -0.29
N MET A 85 8.13 -4.89 -1.07
CA MET A 85 7.36 -3.65 -0.86
C MET A 85 5.86 -3.93 -0.89
N TYR A 86 5.38 -4.66 -1.91
CA TYR A 86 3.96 -4.96 -2.05
C TYR A 86 3.43 -5.84 -0.92
N ARG A 87 4.19 -6.87 -0.52
CA ARG A 87 3.85 -7.72 0.63
C ARG A 87 3.75 -6.88 1.91
N GLU A 88 4.73 -6.01 2.15
CA GLU A 88 4.74 -5.18 3.34
C GLU A 88 3.55 -4.20 3.38
N ALA A 89 3.16 -3.64 2.24
CA ALA A 89 1.97 -2.80 2.15
C ALA A 89 0.68 -3.60 2.40
N LEU A 90 0.57 -4.85 1.91
CA LEU A 90 -0.56 -5.72 2.23
C LEU A 90 -0.63 -6.01 3.74
N GLU A 91 0.50 -6.27 4.37
CA GLU A 91 0.59 -6.49 5.82
C GLU A 91 0.20 -5.22 6.61
N LEU A 92 0.58 -4.03 6.13
CA LEU A 92 0.15 -2.76 6.72
C LEU A 92 -1.38 -2.61 6.67
N VAL A 93 -2.01 -2.90 5.52
CA VAL A 93 -3.48 -2.87 5.38
C VAL A 93 -4.12 -3.88 6.33
N ALA A 94 -3.53 -5.08 6.45
CA ALA A 94 -4.02 -6.13 7.34
C ALA A 94 -4.02 -5.72 8.82
N VAL A 95 -2.98 -5.02 9.25
CA VAL A 95 -2.81 -4.56 10.64
C VAL A 95 -3.64 -3.33 10.94
N THR A 96 -3.69 -2.37 10.01
CA THR A 96 -4.40 -1.10 10.22
C THR A 96 -5.91 -1.25 10.03
N GLY A 97 -6.37 -2.25 9.27
CA GLY A 97 -7.77 -2.39 8.92
C GLY A 97 -8.30 -1.21 8.10
N ASN A 98 -7.42 -0.44 7.46
CA ASN A 98 -7.82 0.76 6.73
C ASN A 98 -8.26 0.39 5.30
N ARG A 99 -9.57 0.40 5.06
CA ARG A 99 -10.17 0.12 3.74
C ARG A 99 -9.66 1.07 2.65
N SER A 100 -9.42 2.34 2.96
CA SER A 100 -8.93 3.30 1.96
C SER A 100 -7.54 2.90 1.45
N GLU A 101 -6.70 2.33 2.32
CA GLU A 101 -5.38 1.82 1.95
C GLU A 101 -5.47 0.55 1.08
N LEU A 102 -6.54 -0.24 1.20
CA LEU A 102 -6.80 -1.38 0.28
C LEU A 102 -7.03 -0.90 -1.17
N LEU A 103 -7.76 0.19 -1.36
CA LEU A 103 -7.93 0.79 -2.69
C LEU A 103 -6.61 1.35 -3.23
N THR A 104 -5.84 1.98 -2.37
CA THR A 104 -4.52 2.51 -2.70
C THR A 104 -3.57 1.40 -3.17
N ILE A 105 -3.50 0.28 -2.44
CA ILE A 105 -2.59 -0.82 -2.82
C ILE A 105 -3.01 -1.53 -4.11
N ALA A 106 -4.30 -1.54 -4.45
CA ALA A 106 -4.78 -2.07 -5.72
C ALA A 106 -4.19 -1.31 -6.92
N VAL A 107 -4.01 0.02 -6.82
CA VAL A 107 -3.39 0.86 -7.87
C VAL A 107 -1.96 0.40 -8.18
N TYR A 108 -1.21 0.01 -7.14
CA TYR A 108 0.17 -0.41 -7.30
C TYR A 108 0.33 -1.82 -7.86
N ARG A 109 -0.73 -2.64 -7.92
CA ARG A 109 -0.63 -4.05 -8.32
C ARG A 109 -0.02 -4.25 -9.70
N ARG A 110 -0.34 -3.38 -10.67
CA ARG A 110 0.18 -3.42 -12.04
C ARG A 110 1.69 -3.16 -12.12
N ASN A 111 2.26 -2.48 -11.13
CA ASN A 111 3.68 -2.15 -11.08
C ASN A 111 4.54 -3.30 -10.51
N VAL A 112 3.89 -4.31 -9.97
CA VAL A 112 4.46 -5.57 -9.48
C VAL A 112 4.21 -6.62 -10.55
N SER A 113 5.22 -7.35 -11.02
CA SER A 113 5.06 -8.29 -12.15
C SER A 113 3.90 -9.25 -11.97
N LEU A 114 3.33 -9.67 -13.10
CA LEU A 114 2.42 -10.80 -13.19
C LEU A 114 3.09 -12.05 -12.59
N GLY A 115 2.27 -12.94 -12.00
CA GLY A 115 2.70 -14.30 -11.64
C GLY A 115 2.95 -14.57 -10.15
N ASN A 116 2.83 -13.59 -9.26
CA ASN A 116 2.89 -13.88 -7.81
C ASN A 116 1.49 -14.14 -7.24
N LEU A 117 1.03 -15.39 -7.39
CA LEU A 117 -0.29 -15.83 -6.95
C LEU A 117 -0.47 -15.71 -5.42
N GLU A 118 0.61 -15.77 -4.63
CA GLU A 118 0.51 -15.58 -3.18
C GLU A 118 0.08 -14.16 -2.82
N LEU A 119 0.68 -13.14 -3.46
CA LEU A 119 0.30 -11.74 -3.23
C LEU A 119 -1.12 -11.47 -3.70
N ASP A 120 -1.52 -12.08 -4.81
CA ASP A 120 -2.88 -11.99 -5.35
C ASP A 120 -3.90 -12.57 -4.37
N LYS A 121 -3.64 -13.77 -3.82
CA LYS A 121 -4.48 -14.40 -2.80
C LYS A 121 -4.57 -13.56 -1.53
N LEU A 122 -3.46 -12.95 -1.10
CA LEU A 122 -3.43 -12.07 0.06
C LEU A 122 -4.29 -10.82 -0.14
N LEU A 123 -4.21 -10.17 -1.31
CA LEU A 123 -5.04 -9.01 -1.63
C LEU A 123 -6.53 -9.37 -1.60
N VAL A 124 -6.91 -10.49 -2.21
CA VAL A 124 -8.30 -10.97 -2.22
C VAL A 124 -8.76 -11.29 -0.79
N ALA A 125 -7.97 -12.03 -0.02
CA ALA A 125 -8.31 -12.36 1.37
C ALA A 125 -8.45 -11.11 2.26
N LEU A 126 -7.70 -10.04 1.98
CA LEU A 126 -7.85 -8.77 2.68
C LEU A 126 -9.13 -8.05 2.29
N GLY A 127 -9.49 -8.04 1.01
CA GLY A 127 -10.78 -7.49 0.58
C GLY A 127 -11.96 -8.25 1.17
N ASP A 128 -11.88 -9.57 1.27
CA ASP A 128 -12.94 -10.40 1.87
C ASP A 128 -13.19 -10.08 3.35
N ARG A 129 -12.24 -9.43 4.04
CA ARG A 129 -12.43 -8.98 5.43
C ARG A 129 -13.30 -7.75 5.56
N PHE A 130 -13.46 -6.94 4.52
CA PHE A 130 -14.33 -5.77 4.54
C PHE A 130 -15.62 -6.08 3.80
N ALA A 131 -16.74 -6.07 4.52
CA ALA A 131 -18.05 -6.44 4.00
C ALA A 131 -18.50 -5.57 2.80
N ASP A 132 -18.03 -4.32 2.75
CA ASP A 132 -18.36 -3.34 1.71
C ASP A 132 -17.17 -3.05 0.78
N THR A 133 -16.28 -4.04 0.60
CA THR A 133 -15.18 -3.89 -0.35
C THR A 133 -15.72 -3.56 -1.75
N PRO A 134 -15.28 -2.44 -2.35
CA PRO A 134 -15.71 -2.04 -3.69
C PRO A 134 -14.96 -2.86 -4.75
N TRP A 135 -15.33 -4.14 -4.89
CA TRP A 135 -14.66 -5.11 -5.75
C TRP A 135 -14.55 -4.67 -7.21
N GLU A 136 -15.53 -3.92 -7.71
CA GLU A 136 -15.50 -3.33 -9.05
C GLU A 136 -14.34 -2.34 -9.21
N LEU A 137 -14.13 -1.46 -8.22
CA LEU A 137 -13.03 -0.51 -8.23
C LEU A 137 -11.68 -1.22 -8.11
N ILE A 138 -11.60 -2.30 -7.34
CA ILE A 138 -10.38 -3.10 -7.25
C ILE A 138 -10.11 -3.81 -8.58
N GLN A 139 -11.13 -4.43 -9.19
CA GLN A 139 -11.03 -5.17 -10.44
C GLN A 139 -10.46 -4.30 -11.57
N VAL A 140 -10.97 -3.08 -11.77
CA VAL A 140 -10.47 -2.18 -12.84
C VAL A 140 -9.00 -1.76 -12.67
N ARG A 141 -8.41 -1.97 -11.48
CA ARG A 141 -7.00 -1.69 -11.17
C ARG A 141 -6.12 -2.93 -11.29
N MET A 142 -6.69 -4.12 -11.40
CA MET A 142 -5.92 -5.35 -11.59
C MET A 142 -5.32 -5.43 -12.99
N PRO A 143 -4.25 -6.21 -13.20
CA PRO A 143 -3.76 -6.51 -14.53
C PRO A 143 -4.74 -7.44 -15.28
N HIS A 144 -4.95 -7.19 -16.57
CA HIS A 144 -5.93 -7.94 -17.36
C HIS A 144 -5.53 -9.40 -17.58
N GLY A 145 -6.54 -10.28 -17.65
CA GLY A 145 -6.38 -11.71 -17.87
C GLY A 145 -5.77 -12.46 -16.67
N THR A 146 -5.72 -11.85 -15.50
CA THR A 146 -5.12 -12.45 -14.31
C THR A 146 -6.14 -13.14 -13.42
N TRP A 147 -5.67 -14.11 -12.63
CA TRP A 147 -6.50 -14.76 -11.60
C TRP A 147 -7.08 -13.74 -10.62
N VAL A 148 -6.30 -12.74 -10.19
CA VAL A 148 -6.77 -11.72 -9.23
C VAL A 148 -7.86 -10.83 -9.82
N GLU A 149 -7.77 -10.46 -11.10
CA GLU A 149 -8.83 -9.75 -11.80
C GLU A 149 -10.13 -10.57 -11.82
N ALA A 150 -10.04 -11.85 -12.22
CA ALA A 150 -11.18 -12.75 -12.27
C ALA A 150 -11.85 -12.92 -10.89
N GLN A 151 -11.06 -13.02 -9.82
CA GLN A 151 -11.57 -13.12 -8.45
C GLN A 151 -12.28 -11.84 -7.98
N CYS A 152 -11.76 -10.66 -8.34
CA CYS A 152 -12.42 -9.39 -8.04
C CYS A 152 -13.73 -9.24 -8.83
N MET A 153 -13.74 -9.65 -10.10
CA MET A 153 -14.93 -9.64 -10.94
C MET A 153 -16.03 -10.56 -10.40
N LEU A 154 -15.68 -11.77 -9.97
CA LEU A 154 -16.62 -12.72 -9.38
C LEU A 154 -17.34 -12.10 -8.17
N ARG A 155 -16.58 -11.53 -7.23
CA ARG A 155 -17.13 -10.92 -6.00
C ARG A 155 -17.96 -9.67 -6.28
N ALA A 156 -17.55 -8.87 -7.27
CA ALA A 156 -18.35 -7.75 -7.74
C ALA A 156 -19.73 -8.20 -8.25
N ASN A 157 -19.76 -9.29 -9.04
CA ASN A 157 -21.01 -9.85 -9.55
C ASN A 157 -21.87 -10.48 -8.45
N GLU A 158 -21.27 -11.18 -7.49
CA GLU A 158 -21.97 -11.72 -6.32
C GLU A 158 -22.61 -10.60 -5.49
N ALA A 159 -21.87 -9.52 -5.22
CA ALA A 159 -22.39 -8.36 -4.50
C ALA A 159 -23.59 -7.72 -5.22
N ARG A 160 -23.53 -7.60 -6.55
CA ARG A 160 -24.66 -7.12 -7.37
C ARG A 160 -25.86 -8.06 -7.31
N ALA A 161 -25.63 -9.37 -7.41
CA ALA A 161 -26.71 -10.36 -7.38
C ALA A 161 -27.47 -10.34 -6.05
N VAL A 162 -26.75 -10.20 -4.93
CA VAL A 162 -27.37 -10.03 -3.60
C VAL A 162 -28.23 -8.77 -3.51
N LEU A 163 -27.76 -7.65 -4.08
CA LEU A 163 -28.53 -6.40 -4.10
C LEU A 163 -29.82 -6.54 -4.92
N ILE A 164 -29.78 -7.23 -6.06
CA ILE A 164 -30.97 -7.48 -6.89
C ILE A 164 -31.95 -8.41 -6.15
N ALA A 165 -31.47 -9.45 -5.47
CA ALA A 165 -32.32 -10.38 -4.74
C ALA A 165 -32.96 -9.76 -3.47
N ALA A 166 -32.42 -8.66 -2.97
CA ALA A 166 -32.95 -7.93 -1.82
C ALA A 166 -34.01 -6.86 -2.19
N GLN A 167 -34.26 -6.65 -3.48
CA GLN A 167 -35.30 -5.76 -4.02
C GLN A 167 -36.60 -6.51 -4.25
#